data_AF-A0A7C5BH21-F1
#
_entry.id   AF-A0A7C5BH21-F1
#
_cell.length_a   1.000
_cell.length_b   1.000
_cell.length_c   1.000
_cell.angle_alpha   90.00
_cell.angle_beta   90.00
_cell.angle_gamma   90.00
#
_symmetry.space_group_name_H-M   'P 1'
#
loop_
_entity.id
_entity.type
_entity.pdbx_description
1 polymer ?
#
loop_
_entity_poly.entity_id
_entity_poly.type
_entity_poly.pdbx_seq_one_letter_code
_entity_poly.pdbx_strand_id
1 'polypeptide(L)'
;MGIKVFYFDSPRPISEMAEAVIYYRTAGYVYFTASHNPKTDTGFKVGNELGAQLFGNQQKEILREIKTLDMHDVAALEYYRINKRRLKIVTEEFDKIFIDKIKEHLLRKEFPKSLKVLYDPLFGSGEAILPQLLNSLGYNLEVFFKHTGFNGDFPGIVDSNGKTLNPDPADKRVLASAISYAQNRDFDVII
;
A
#
# COMPACT_ATOMS: atom_id res chain seq x y z
N MET A 1 -20.73 -12.65 11.71
CA MET A 1 -21.22 -11.64 10.74
C MET A 1 -21.46 -12.13 9.31
N GLY A 2 -21.03 -13.32 8.87
CA GLY A 2 -21.41 -13.83 7.53
C GLY A 2 -20.91 -12.99 6.33
N ILE A 3 -20.00 -12.04 6.53
CA ILE A 3 -19.49 -11.20 5.45
C ILE A 3 -18.53 -12.03 4.59
N LYS A 4 -18.64 -11.89 3.27
CA LYS A 4 -17.64 -12.43 2.33
C LYS A 4 -16.46 -11.45 2.27
N VAL A 5 -15.26 -11.96 2.49
CA VAL A 5 -14.03 -11.18 2.58
C VAL A 5 -13.10 -11.57 1.44
N PHE A 6 -12.59 -10.55 0.76
CA PHE A 6 -11.44 -10.66 -0.15
C PHE A 6 -10.23 -10.15 0.63
N TYR A 7 -9.20 -10.97 0.76
CA TYR A 7 -8.06 -10.69 1.64
C TYR A 7 -6.76 -10.78 0.87
N PHE A 8 -6.01 -9.67 0.83
CA PHE A 8 -4.62 -9.68 0.42
C PHE A 8 -3.78 -10.29 1.55
N ASP A 9 -3.01 -11.32 1.25
CA ASP A 9 -2.16 -12.04 2.21
C ASP A 9 -0.80 -11.39 2.44
N SER A 10 -0.53 -10.29 1.76
CA SER A 10 0.68 -9.49 1.87
C SER A 10 0.36 -8.00 1.60
N PRO A 11 1.22 -7.06 2.02
CA PRO A 11 0.98 -5.64 1.79
C PRO A 11 0.80 -5.31 0.32
N ARG A 12 -0.21 -4.50 0.01
CA ARG A 12 -0.52 -3.93 -1.32
C ARG A 12 -0.92 -2.47 -1.19
N PRO A 13 -0.64 -1.62 -2.17
CA PRO A 13 -0.96 -0.19 -2.08
C PRO A 13 -2.47 0.04 -2.01
N ILE A 14 -2.86 1.13 -1.35
CA ILE A 14 -4.29 1.50 -1.19
C ILE A 14 -5.00 1.72 -2.54
N SER A 15 -4.25 2.11 -3.58
CA SER A 15 -4.78 2.24 -4.95
C SER A 15 -5.22 0.89 -5.53
N GLU A 16 -4.47 -0.18 -5.26
CA GLU A 16 -4.85 -1.53 -5.67
C GLU A 16 -6.03 -2.06 -4.85
N MET A 17 -6.07 -1.76 -3.55
CA MET A 17 -7.23 -2.06 -2.71
C MET A 17 -8.50 -1.38 -3.27
N ALA A 18 -8.40 -0.12 -3.68
CA ALA A 18 -9.51 0.61 -4.28
C ALA A 18 -9.98 -0.02 -5.60
N GLU A 19 -9.05 -0.43 -6.47
CA GLU A 19 -9.40 -1.15 -7.71
C GLU A 19 -10.04 -2.52 -7.41
N ALA A 20 -9.54 -3.24 -6.40
CA ALA A 20 -10.09 -4.53 -5.99
C ALA A 20 -11.55 -4.41 -5.54
N VAL A 21 -11.89 -3.33 -4.83
CA VAL A 21 -13.26 -3.05 -4.39
C VAL A 21 -14.20 -2.93 -5.57
N ILE A 22 -13.79 -2.18 -6.60
CA ILE A 22 -14.57 -1.96 -7.82
C ILE A 22 -14.66 -3.28 -8.61
N TYR A 23 -13.55 -3.96 -8.82
CA TYR A 23 -13.46 -5.20 -9.59
C TYR A 23 -14.32 -6.32 -8.98
N TYR A 24 -14.21 -6.54 -7.67
CA TYR A 24 -14.96 -7.57 -6.95
C TYR A 24 -16.36 -7.13 -6.50
N ARG A 25 -16.72 -5.85 -6.74
CA ARG A 25 -17.99 -5.25 -6.33
C ARG A 25 -18.26 -5.45 -4.84
N THR A 26 -17.25 -5.18 -4.02
CA THR A 26 -17.39 -5.28 -2.56
C THR A 26 -18.14 -4.06 -2.01
N ALA A 27 -18.69 -4.17 -0.79
CA ALA A 27 -19.35 -3.06 -0.13
C ALA A 27 -18.39 -1.97 0.37
N GLY A 28 -17.08 -2.23 0.34
CA GLY A 28 -16.05 -1.35 0.88
C GLY A 28 -14.79 -2.12 1.25
N TYR A 29 -13.84 -1.42 1.85
CA TYR A 29 -12.58 -2.00 2.30
C TYR A 29 -12.23 -1.60 3.73
N VAL A 30 -11.37 -2.42 4.34
CA VAL A 30 -10.60 -2.08 5.53
C VAL A 30 -9.13 -2.21 5.17
N TYR A 31 -8.34 -1.16 5.40
CA TYR A 31 -6.94 -1.10 5.02
C TYR A 31 -6.09 -0.69 6.22
N PHE A 32 -5.26 -1.61 6.71
CA PHE A 32 -4.41 -1.37 7.89
C PHE A 32 -3.20 -0.53 7.50
N THR A 33 -3.14 0.70 8.00
CA THR A 33 -2.07 1.64 7.72
C THR A 33 -2.11 2.84 8.66
N ALA A 34 -0.93 3.36 9.00
CA ALA A 34 -0.75 4.69 9.57
C ALA A 34 -0.10 5.65 8.54
N SER A 35 -0.16 5.32 7.25
CA SER A 35 0.45 6.10 6.15
C SER A 35 1.97 6.28 6.35
N HIS A 36 2.42 7.51 6.60
CA HIS A 36 3.81 7.90 6.81
C HIS A 36 4.10 8.22 8.29
N ASN A 37 3.25 7.76 9.21
CA ASN A 37 3.44 7.98 10.63
C ASN A 37 4.61 7.16 11.19
N PRO A 38 5.08 7.47 12.41
CA PRO A 38 6.07 6.67 13.11
C PRO A 38 5.61 5.22 13.30
N LYS A 39 6.58 4.31 13.43
CA LYS A 39 6.33 2.87 13.65
C LYS A 39 5.51 2.52 14.90
N THR A 40 5.41 3.46 15.86
CA THR A 40 4.60 3.31 17.06
C THR A 40 3.11 3.47 16.79
N ASP A 41 2.75 4.10 15.67
CA ASP A 41 1.39 4.38 15.32
C ASP A 41 0.79 3.21 14.56
N THR A 42 -0.44 2.86 14.92
CA THR A 42 -1.23 1.88 14.19
C THR A 42 -2.56 2.51 13.80
N GLY A 43 -3.18 1.97 12.76
CA GLY A 43 -4.43 2.52 12.26
C GLY A 43 -5.02 1.66 11.17
N PHE A 44 -6.26 1.98 10.84
CA PHE A 44 -6.93 1.45 9.67
C PHE A 44 -7.73 2.56 9.00
N LYS A 45 -7.91 2.41 7.70
CA LYS A 45 -8.81 3.22 6.90
C LYS A 45 -9.97 2.35 6.46
N VAL A 46 -11.16 2.91 6.45
CA VAL A 46 -12.35 2.28 5.88
C VAL A 46 -12.73 3.07 4.65
N GLY A 47 -13.09 2.35 3.59
CA GLY A 47 -13.64 2.95 2.38
C GLY A 47 -14.92 2.28 1.93
N ASN A 48 -15.59 2.93 0.99
CA ASN A 48 -16.90 2.54 0.48
C ASN A 48 -16.81 1.73 -0.82
N GLU A 49 -17.95 1.38 -1.37
CA GLU A 49 -18.12 0.57 -2.59
C GLU A 49 -17.52 1.20 -3.86
N LEU A 50 -17.17 2.48 -3.82
CA LEU A 50 -16.52 3.19 -4.92
C LEU A 50 -14.99 3.06 -4.87
N GLY A 51 -14.44 2.31 -3.89
CA GLY A 51 -13.00 2.29 -3.61
C GLY A 51 -12.50 3.60 -2.99
N ALA A 52 -13.39 4.54 -2.67
CA ALA A 52 -13.06 5.82 -2.06
C ALA A 52 -13.03 5.71 -0.53
N GLN A 53 -12.33 6.64 0.12
CA GLN A 53 -12.53 6.84 1.56
C GLN A 53 -13.98 7.28 1.82
N LEU A 54 -14.49 6.94 3.02
CA LEU A 54 -15.86 7.29 3.42
C LEU A 54 -16.12 8.80 3.29
N PHE A 55 -17.27 9.15 2.72
CA PHE A 55 -17.75 10.53 2.66
C PHE A 55 -18.27 11.00 4.03
N GLY A 56 -18.41 12.32 4.22
CA GLY A 56 -18.70 12.90 5.53
C GLY A 56 -19.99 12.41 6.19
N ASN A 57 -21.01 12.02 5.43
CA ASN A 57 -22.23 11.39 5.97
C ASN A 57 -21.95 9.93 6.42
N GLN A 58 -21.29 9.13 5.59
CA GLN A 58 -20.92 7.74 5.89
C GLN A 58 -20.02 7.67 7.14
N GLN A 59 -19.08 8.60 7.28
CA GLN A 59 -18.23 8.71 8.47
C GLN A 59 -19.05 8.96 9.75
N LYS A 60 -20.02 9.88 9.70
CA LYS A 60 -20.89 10.19 10.83
C LYS A 60 -21.76 9.01 11.24
N GLU A 61 -22.23 8.23 10.27
CA GLU A 61 -23.02 7.01 10.51
C GLU A 61 -22.17 5.95 11.21
N ILE A 62 -21.00 5.64 10.67
CA ILE A 62 -20.08 4.67 11.30
C ILE A 62 -19.68 5.09 12.71
N LEU A 63 -19.39 6.38 12.94
CA LEU A 63 -19.08 6.88 14.27
C LEU A 63 -20.27 6.80 15.23
N ARG A 64 -21.51 6.90 14.74
CA ARG A 64 -22.70 6.71 15.57
C ARG A 64 -22.83 5.24 15.98
N GLU A 65 -22.67 4.32 15.03
CA GLU A 65 -22.72 2.87 15.30
C GLU A 65 -21.63 2.45 16.29
N ILE A 66 -20.39 2.92 16.12
CA ILE A 66 -19.29 2.63 17.04
C ILE A 66 -19.63 3.06 18.48
N LYS A 67 -20.32 4.19 18.65
CA LYS A 67 -20.71 4.69 19.98
C LYS A 67 -21.83 3.87 20.64
N THR A 68 -22.57 3.08 19.86
CA THR A 68 -23.64 2.21 20.38
C THR A 68 -23.19 0.78 20.65
N LEU A 69 -21.98 0.39 20.20
CA LEU A 69 -21.44 -0.95 20.42
C LEU A 69 -20.96 -1.13 21.87
N ASP A 70 -21.34 -2.25 22.50
CA ASP A 70 -20.73 -2.72 23.73
C ASP A 70 -19.57 -3.67 23.40
N MET A 71 -18.50 -3.66 24.21
CA MET A 71 -17.38 -4.58 24.07
C MET A 71 -17.81 -6.05 24.16
N HIS A 72 -18.91 -6.35 24.84
CA HIS A 72 -19.51 -7.69 24.89
C HIS A 72 -19.99 -8.17 23.51
N ASP A 73 -20.48 -7.28 22.64
CA ASP A 73 -20.91 -7.62 21.27
C ASP A 73 -19.72 -8.00 20.38
N VAL A 74 -18.54 -7.43 20.67
CA VAL A 74 -17.28 -7.70 19.94
C VAL A 74 -16.67 -9.03 20.37
N ALA A 75 -16.67 -9.35 21.67
CA ALA A 75 -16.13 -10.61 22.19
C ALA A 75 -16.87 -11.85 21.63
N ALA A 76 -18.15 -11.72 21.30
CA ALA A 76 -18.92 -12.76 20.63
C ALA A 76 -18.42 -13.08 19.20
N LEU A 77 -17.60 -12.20 18.60
CA LEU A 77 -16.99 -12.42 17.28
C LEU A 77 -15.79 -13.37 17.30
N GLU A 78 -15.03 -13.43 18.40
CA GLU A 78 -13.87 -14.33 18.54
C GLU A 78 -14.27 -15.82 18.42
N TYR A 79 -15.52 -16.15 18.75
CA TYR A 79 -16.03 -17.52 18.66
C TYR A 79 -16.34 -17.98 17.22
N TYR A 80 -16.43 -17.05 16.24
CA TYR A 80 -16.70 -17.42 14.86
C TYR A 80 -15.42 -17.91 14.18
N ARG A 81 -15.29 -19.24 14.07
CA ARG A 81 -14.34 -19.89 13.16
C ARG A 81 -14.43 -19.23 11.79
N ILE A 82 -13.30 -18.72 11.27
CA ILE A 82 -13.20 -18.16 9.93
C ILE A 82 -13.84 -19.15 8.96
N ASN A 83 -14.99 -18.78 8.39
CA ASN A 83 -15.63 -19.62 7.40
C ASN A 83 -14.81 -19.51 6.11
N LYS A 84 -13.92 -20.48 5.87
CA LYS A 84 -13.05 -20.50 4.69
C LYS A 84 -13.81 -20.38 3.36
N ARG A 85 -15.10 -20.76 3.30
CA ARG A 85 -15.93 -20.58 2.10
C ARG A 85 -16.29 -19.11 1.81
N ARG A 86 -16.17 -18.24 2.80
CA ARG A 86 -16.42 -16.79 2.70
C ARG A 86 -15.14 -15.97 2.61
N LEU A 87 -13.97 -16.61 2.61
CA LEU A 87 -12.69 -15.95 2.44
C LEU A 87 -12.14 -16.28 1.06
N LYS A 88 -11.89 -15.27 0.24
CA LYS A 88 -11.10 -15.40 -0.98
C LYS A 88 -9.77 -14.66 -0.78
N ILE A 89 -8.67 -15.38 -0.90
CA ILE A 89 -7.34 -14.76 -0.95
C ILE A 89 -7.20 -14.07 -2.30
N VAL A 90 -6.76 -12.82 -2.28
CA VAL A 90 -6.38 -12.06 -3.47
C VAL A 90 -4.88 -12.21 -3.61
N THR A 91 -4.45 -12.78 -4.72
CA THR A 91 -3.06 -13.12 -5.02
C THR A 91 -2.51 -12.22 -6.13
N GLU A 92 -1.26 -12.45 -6.52
CA GLU A 92 -0.57 -11.76 -7.62
C GLU A 92 -1.29 -11.79 -8.98
N GLU A 93 -2.32 -12.65 -9.15
CA GLU A 93 -3.18 -12.60 -10.34
C GLU A 93 -3.92 -11.26 -10.44
N PHE A 94 -4.29 -10.69 -9.29
CA PHE A 94 -4.94 -9.38 -9.25
C PHE A 94 -3.94 -8.24 -9.47
N ASP A 95 -2.71 -8.35 -8.96
CA ASP A 95 -1.63 -7.39 -9.23
C ASP A 95 -1.45 -7.18 -10.75
N LYS A 96 -1.53 -8.25 -11.55
CA LYS A 96 -1.46 -8.17 -13.02
C LYS A 96 -2.65 -7.40 -13.62
N ILE A 97 -3.86 -7.66 -13.14
CA ILE A 97 -5.08 -6.94 -13.56
C ILE A 97 -4.93 -5.45 -13.24
N PHE A 98 -4.46 -5.12 -12.04
CA PHE A 98 -4.23 -3.75 -11.61
C PHE A 98 -3.16 -3.05 -12.47
N ILE A 99 -2.02 -3.71 -12.71
CA ILE A 99 -0.95 -3.19 -13.57
C ILE A 99 -1.46 -2.93 -14.98
N ASP A 100 -2.22 -3.86 -15.57
CA ASP A 100 -2.76 -3.67 -16.91
C ASP A 100 -3.79 -2.53 -16.96
N LYS A 101 -4.59 -2.35 -15.89
CA LYS A 101 -5.47 -1.20 -15.74
C LYS A 101 -4.69 0.12 -15.72
N ILE A 102 -3.58 0.20 -14.99
CA ILE A 102 -2.72 1.39 -14.97
C ILE A 102 -2.21 1.69 -16.38
N LYS A 103 -1.80 0.67 -17.14
CA LYS A 103 -1.30 0.82 -18.53
C LYS A 103 -2.34 1.44 -19.47
N GLU A 104 -3.63 1.14 -19.28
CA GLU A 104 -4.73 1.75 -20.06
C GLU A 104 -4.81 3.28 -19.86
N HIS A 105 -4.39 3.76 -18.69
CA HIS A 105 -4.47 5.17 -18.30
C HIS A 105 -3.17 5.95 -18.51
N LEU A 106 -2.14 5.33 -19.09
CA LEU A 106 -0.88 6.02 -19.39
C LEU A 106 -1.10 7.10 -20.45
N LEU A 107 -0.73 8.34 -20.11
CA LEU A 107 -0.82 9.49 -21.01
C LEU A 107 0.07 9.36 -22.25
N ARG A 108 1.18 8.60 -22.12
CA ARG A 108 2.10 8.28 -23.21
C ARG A 108 2.32 6.78 -23.20
N LYS A 109 2.27 6.14 -24.38
CA LYS A 109 2.52 4.69 -24.53
C LYS A 109 3.98 4.38 -24.85
N GLU A 110 4.70 5.38 -25.36
CA GLU A 110 6.13 5.29 -25.67
C GLU A 110 6.93 6.10 -24.66
N PHE A 111 7.93 5.45 -24.06
CA PHE A 111 8.78 6.03 -23.03
C PHE A 111 10.24 5.98 -23.45
N PRO A 112 11.06 6.98 -23.05
CA PRO A 112 12.49 6.90 -23.20
C PRO A 112 13.04 5.81 -22.26
N LYS A 113 13.25 4.61 -22.82
CA LYS A 113 13.81 3.45 -22.10
C LYS A 113 15.28 3.63 -21.68
N SER A 114 15.91 4.75 -22.08
CA SER A 114 17.27 5.10 -21.71
C SER A 114 17.39 5.63 -20.28
N LEU A 115 16.29 6.06 -19.64
CA LEU A 115 16.35 6.57 -18.28
C LEU A 115 16.65 5.43 -17.30
N LYS A 116 17.73 5.60 -16.54
CA LYS A 116 18.11 4.74 -15.44
C LYS A 116 17.38 5.20 -14.16
N VAL A 117 16.47 4.37 -13.69
CA VAL A 117 15.55 4.68 -12.58
C VAL A 117 15.94 3.87 -11.35
N LEU A 118 16.11 4.55 -10.21
CA LEU A 118 16.21 3.91 -8.90
C LEU A 118 14.85 4.01 -8.22
N TYR A 119 14.30 2.91 -7.74
CA TYR A 119 13.09 2.90 -6.92
C TYR A 119 13.42 2.58 -5.47
N ASP A 120 13.05 3.45 -4.55
CA ASP A 120 13.14 3.22 -3.11
C ASP A 120 11.73 2.96 -2.53
N PRO A 121 11.40 1.71 -2.17
CA PRO A 121 10.08 1.41 -1.64
C PRO A 121 9.84 1.94 -0.22
N LEU A 122 10.89 2.33 0.51
CA LEU A 122 10.81 2.77 1.91
C LEU A 122 10.06 1.77 2.82
N PHE A 123 10.23 0.47 2.57
CA PHE A 123 9.49 -0.64 3.19
C PHE A 123 7.97 -0.57 3.00
N GLY A 124 7.50 0.30 2.11
CA GLY A 124 6.09 0.56 1.87
C GLY A 124 5.44 -0.45 0.94
N SER A 125 4.11 -0.46 0.96
CA SER A 125 3.29 -1.37 0.16
C SER A 125 3.45 -1.20 -1.36
N GLY A 126 4.03 -0.08 -1.83
CA GLY A 126 4.34 0.14 -3.25
C GLY A 126 5.34 -0.86 -3.83
N GLU A 127 6.16 -1.49 -2.98
CA GLU A 127 7.14 -2.51 -3.33
C GLU A 127 6.52 -3.66 -4.14
N ALA A 128 5.27 -4.01 -3.85
CA ALA A 128 4.57 -5.08 -4.56
C ALA A 128 4.27 -4.74 -6.03
N ILE A 129 4.02 -3.46 -6.37
CA ILE A 129 3.45 -3.10 -7.68
C ILE A 129 4.41 -2.29 -8.55
N LEU A 130 5.09 -1.29 -7.99
CA LEU A 130 5.88 -0.35 -8.80
C LEU A 130 7.00 -1.03 -9.60
N PRO A 131 7.80 -1.95 -9.01
CA PRO A 131 8.82 -2.66 -9.76
C PRO A 131 8.24 -3.49 -10.91
N GLN A 132 7.13 -4.19 -10.67
CA GLN A 132 6.46 -4.99 -11.70
C GLN A 132 5.94 -4.11 -12.84
N LEU A 133 5.30 -2.99 -12.52
CA LEU A 133 4.79 -2.02 -13.50
C LEU A 133 5.93 -1.47 -14.37
N LEU A 134 6.96 -0.89 -13.75
CA LEU A 134 8.06 -0.25 -14.48
C LEU A 134 8.87 -1.24 -15.31
N ASN A 135 9.12 -2.45 -14.81
CA ASN A 135 9.74 -3.52 -15.59
C ASN A 135 8.87 -3.91 -16.79
N SER A 136 7.55 -4.03 -16.62
CA SER A 136 6.64 -4.38 -17.72
C SER A 136 6.55 -3.31 -18.81
N LEU A 137 6.91 -2.06 -18.49
CA LEU A 137 7.03 -0.95 -19.45
C LEU A 137 8.42 -0.88 -20.11
N GLY A 138 9.37 -1.69 -19.64
CA GLY A 138 10.73 -1.78 -20.18
C GLY A 138 11.65 -0.66 -19.73
N TYR A 139 11.44 -0.09 -18.53
CA TYR A 139 12.39 0.85 -17.92
C TYR A 139 13.65 0.14 -17.45
N ASN A 140 14.78 0.85 -17.50
CA ASN A 140 16.02 0.43 -16.84
C ASN A 140 15.90 0.73 -15.34
N LEU A 141 15.30 -0.21 -14.60
CA LEU A 141 14.97 -0.08 -13.19
C LEU A 141 15.98 -0.82 -12.31
N GLU A 142 16.37 -0.18 -11.21
CA GLU A 142 16.96 -0.84 -10.05
C GLU A 142 16.14 -0.55 -8.80
N VAL A 143 15.95 -1.56 -7.95
CA VAL A 143 15.29 -1.39 -6.65
C VAL A 143 16.36 -1.16 -5.57
N PHE A 144 16.16 -0.17 -4.72
CA PHE A 144 17.03 0.10 -3.58
C PHE A 144 16.79 -0.93 -2.46
N PHE A 145 17.40 -2.11 -2.59
CA PHE A 145 17.22 -3.28 -1.72
C PHE A 145 17.48 -3.06 -0.22
N LYS A 146 18.06 -1.93 0.18
CA LYS A 146 18.23 -1.62 1.61
C LYS A 146 16.90 -1.32 2.30
N HIS A 147 15.90 -0.86 1.55
CA HIS A 147 14.61 -0.41 2.05
C HIS A 147 13.44 -1.28 1.56
N THR A 148 13.63 -2.60 1.50
CA THR A 148 12.65 -3.60 1.02
C THR A 148 12.21 -4.58 2.11
N GLY A 149 11.17 -5.37 1.84
CA GLY A 149 10.73 -6.48 2.68
C GLY A 149 9.66 -6.11 3.70
N PHE A 150 8.90 -5.04 3.46
CA PHE A 150 7.75 -4.64 4.28
C PHE A 150 8.02 -4.55 5.79
N ASN A 151 9.19 -4.05 6.16
CA ASN A 151 9.62 -4.00 7.56
C ASN A 151 9.13 -2.72 8.26
N GLY A 152 8.19 -2.89 9.20
CA GLY A 152 7.64 -1.80 10.00
C GLY A 152 8.61 -1.13 10.99
N ASP A 153 9.80 -1.69 11.20
CA ASP A 153 10.86 -1.04 11.99
C ASP A 153 11.67 -0.01 11.20
N PHE A 154 11.47 0.05 9.87
CA PHE A 154 12.15 0.96 8.94
C PHE A 154 13.69 0.99 9.12
N PRO A 155 14.37 -0.18 9.14
CA PRO A 155 15.80 -0.24 9.43
C PRO A 155 16.62 0.55 8.40
N GLY A 156 17.60 1.31 8.88
CA GLY A 156 18.49 2.10 8.02
C GLY A 156 17.92 3.45 7.57
N ILE A 157 16.62 3.71 7.75
CA ILE A 157 16.01 5.02 7.56
C ILE A 157 16.21 5.83 8.85
N VAL A 158 17.37 6.48 8.98
CA VAL A 158 17.78 7.21 10.20
C VAL A 158 18.27 8.62 9.90
N ASP A 159 18.15 9.52 10.86
CA ASP A 159 18.79 10.84 10.81
C ASP A 159 20.29 10.78 11.16
N SER A 160 20.95 11.93 11.13
CA SER A 160 22.39 12.06 11.45
C SER A 160 22.77 11.63 12.86
N ASN A 161 21.80 11.51 13.78
CA ASN A 161 22.00 11.07 15.15
C ASN A 161 21.61 9.59 15.35
N GLY A 162 21.26 8.88 14.28
CA GLY A 162 20.85 7.47 14.32
C GLY A 162 19.40 7.25 14.77
N LYS A 163 18.58 8.31 14.87
CA LYS A 163 17.16 8.16 15.19
C LYS A 163 16.40 7.71 13.95
N THR A 164 15.59 6.66 14.06
CA THR A 164 14.69 6.21 12.99
C THR A 164 13.75 7.33 12.56
N LEU A 165 13.72 7.59 11.25
CA LEU A 165 12.78 8.49 10.61
C LEU A 165 11.56 7.71 10.11
N ASN A 166 10.47 8.43 9.89
CA ASN A 166 9.27 7.84 9.30
C ASN A 166 9.49 7.63 7.80
N PRO A 167 8.80 6.67 7.16
CA PRO A 167 8.89 6.43 5.72
C PRO A 167 8.10 7.49 4.92
N ASP A 168 8.43 8.77 5.13
CA ASP A 168 7.81 9.90 4.45
C ASP A 168 8.70 10.34 3.26
N PRO A 169 8.31 10.07 2.01
CA PRO A 169 9.10 10.49 0.85
C PRO A 169 9.16 12.01 0.68
N ALA A 170 8.32 12.80 1.37
CA ALA A 170 8.44 14.26 1.38
C ALA A 170 9.63 14.75 2.24
N ASP A 171 10.11 13.93 3.18
CA ASP A 171 11.30 14.21 3.96
C ASP A 171 12.56 13.77 3.22
N LYS A 172 13.31 14.74 2.69
CA LYS A 172 14.56 14.48 1.94
C LYS A 172 15.59 13.66 2.72
N ARG A 173 15.55 13.67 4.07
CA ARG A 173 16.47 12.89 4.91
C ARG A 173 16.23 11.39 4.74
N VAL A 174 14.98 10.98 4.52
CA VAL A 174 14.59 9.58 4.32
C VAL A 174 15.20 9.02 3.04
N LEU A 175 15.29 9.85 1.99
CA LEU A 175 15.86 9.47 0.70
C LEU A 175 17.39 9.65 0.63
N ALA A 176 18.05 10.14 1.67
CA ALA A 176 19.47 10.53 1.59
C ALA A 176 20.39 9.39 1.15
N SER A 177 20.16 8.17 1.66
CA SER A 177 20.93 6.98 1.27
C SER A 177 20.68 6.57 -0.18
N ALA A 178 19.43 6.64 -0.64
CA ALA A 178 19.06 6.34 -2.02
C ALA A 178 19.60 7.40 -2.99
N ILE A 179 19.56 8.69 -2.61
CA ILE A 179 20.14 9.79 -3.38
C ILE A 179 21.65 9.62 -3.54
N SER A 180 22.37 9.33 -2.46
CA SER A 180 23.81 9.08 -2.54
C SER A 180 24.12 7.84 -3.40
N TYR A 181 23.32 6.78 -3.27
CA TYR A 181 23.44 5.58 -4.09
C TYR A 181 23.24 5.86 -5.58
N ALA A 182 22.21 6.64 -5.90
CA ALA A 182 21.83 7.06 -7.24
C ALA A 182 22.92 7.91 -7.90
N GLN A 183 23.43 8.91 -7.20
CA GLN A 183 24.49 9.81 -7.69
C GLN A 183 25.79 9.07 -7.99
N ASN A 184 26.18 8.11 -7.15
CA ASN A 184 27.40 7.32 -7.35
C ASN A 184 27.31 6.30 -8.50
N ARG A 185 26.12 6.13 -9.10
CA ARG A 185 25.84 5.14 -10.15
C ARG A 185 25.15 5.75 -11.36
N ASP A 186 25.16 7.08 -11.48
CA ASP A 186 24.60 7.82 -12.61
C ASP A 186 23.13 7.45 -12.92
N PHE A 187 22.30 7.38 -11.88
CA PHE A 187 20.84 7.28 -12.07
C PHE A 187 20.25 8.63 -12.47
N ASP A 188 19.31 8.61 -13.42
CA ASP A 188 18.65 9.81 -13.93
C ASP A 188 17.50 10.26 -13.02
N VAL A 189 16.80 9.29 -12.41
CA VAL A 189 15.58 9.54 -11.62
C VAL A 189 15.54 8.61 -10.41
N ILE A 190 15.04 9.13 -9.29
CA ILE A 190 14.67 8.35 -8.11
C ILE A 190 13.16 8.46 -7.93
N ILE A 191 12.53 7.32 -7.64
CA ILE A 191 11.11 7.19 -7.36
C ILE A 191 10.93 6.59 -5.98
#